data_AF-A0A2E7JTJ8-F1
#
_entry.id   AF-A0A2E7JTJ8-F1
#
_cell.length_a   1.000
_cell.length_b   1.000
_cell.length_c   1.000
_cell.angle_alpha   90.00
_cell.angle_beta   90.00
_cell.angle_gamma   90.00
#
_symmetry.space_group_name_H-M   'P 1'
#
loop_
_entity.id
_entity.type
_entity.pdbx_description
1 polymer ?
#
loop_
_entity_poly.entity_id
_entity_poly.type
_entity_poly.pdbx_seq_one_letter_code
_entity_poly.pdbx_strand_id
1 'polypeptide(L)'
;MSRLPEFDEACFDARQKTIYDEIIAARGHLGGPFKIWLHSPELADRNQRLGAFLRYHTSLEPRLSELAILVVGRHFDCQVEWTLHERFAREAGLEDEIIDALRNRQKPA
;
A
#
# COMPACT_ATOMS: atom_id res chain seq x y z
N MET A 1 -7.82 -18.20 -9.92
CA MET A 1 -7.98 -17.40 -11.15
C MET A 1 -8.55 -16.04 -10.79
N SER A 2 -8.14 -14.97 -11.50
CA SER A 2 -8.70 -13.62 -11.30
C SER A 2 -10.19 -13.59 -11.63
N ARG A 3 -10.98 -12.83 -10.88
CA ARG A 3 -12.42 -12.59 -11.16
C ARG A 3 -12.65 -11.43 -12.13
N LEU A 4 -11.61 -10.64 -12.39
CA LEU A 4 -11.64 -9.49 -13.27
C LEU A 4 -10.89 -9.78 -14.57
N PRO A 5 -11.25 -9.11 -15.68
CA PRO A 5 -10.49 -9.16 -16.92
C PRO A 5 -9.01 -8.85 -16.69
N GLU A 6 -8.16 -9.33 -17.59
CA GLU A 6 -6.77 -8.91 -17.57
C GLU A 6 -6.65 -7.40 -17.77
N PHE A 7 -5.70 -6.83 -17.05
CA PHE A 7 -5.43 -5.40 -17.09
C PHE A 7 -4.62 -5.07 -18.34
N ASP A 8 -5.23 -4.39 -19.29
CA ASP A 8 -4.59 -3.94 -20.53
C ASP A 8 -4.62 -2.41 -20.63
N GLU A 9 -3.44 -1.79 -20.51
CA GLU A 9 -3.26 -0.34 -20.60
C GLU A 9 -3.62 0.22 -21.98
N ALA A 10 -3.54 -0.58 -23.04
CA ALA A 10 -3.90 -0.15 -24.39
C ALA A 10 -5.41 0.10 -24.55
N CYS A 11 -6.22 -0.44 -23.64
CA CYS A 11 -7.68 -0.37 -23.67
C CYS A 11 -8.25 0.69 -22.73
N PHE A 12 -7.43 1.53 -22.10
CA PHE A 12 -7.92 2.57 -21.20
C PHE A 12 -8.73 3.64 -21.92
N ASP A 13 -9.81 4.06 -21.27
CA ASP A 13 -10.39 5.35 -21.56
C ASP A 13 -9.48 6.50 -21.11
N ALA A 14 -9.82 7.72 -21.53
CA ALA A 14 -9.03 8.91 -21.22
C ALA A 14 -8.88 9.15 -19.70
N ARG A 15 -9.91 8.82 -18.91
CA ARG A 15 -9.92 9.07 -17.46
C ARG A 15 -9.07 8.05 -16.72
N GLN A 16 -9.18 6.77 -17.08
CA GLN A 16 -8.31 5.69 -16.58
C GLN A 16 -6.84 6.00 -16.88
N LYS A 17 -6.55 6.48 -18.10
CA LYS A 17 -5.19 6.88 -18.46
C LYS A 17 -4.66 8.03 -17.61
N THR A 18 -5.45 9.09 -17.40
CA THR A 18 -5.04 10.19 -16.51
C THR A 18 -4.71 9.70 -15.10
N ILE A 19 -5.58 8.88 -14.50
CA ILE A 19 -5.37 8.38 -13.14
C ILE A 19 -4.19 7.41 -13.06
N TYR A 20 -4.00 6.58 -14.08
CA TYR A 20 -2.82 5.73 -14.19
C TYR A 20 -1.54 6.57 -14.18
N ASP A 21 -1.45 7.59 -15.04
CA ASP A 21 -0.27 8.44 -15.18
C ASP A 21 0.02 9.19 -13.85
N GLU A 22 -1.01 9.66 -13.14
CA GLU A 22 -0.89 10.26 -11.80
C GLU A 22 -0.33 9.27 -10.76
N ILE A 23 -0.83 8.03 -10.75
CA ILE A 23 -0.37 7.00 -9.80
C ILE A 23 1.09 6.64 -10.07
N ILE A 24 1.47 6.47 -11.35
CA ILE A 24 2.86 6.21 -11.73
C ILE A 24 3.76 7.37 -11.34
N ALA A 25 3.35 8.61 -11.57
CA ALA A 25 4.13 9.78 -11.18
C ALA A 25 4.35 9.86 -9.65
N ALA A 26 3.35 9.48 -8.86
CA ALA A 26 3.44 9.52 -7.40
C ALA A 26 4.20 8.33 -6.78
N ARG A 27 4.14 7.14 -7.40
CA ARG A 27 4.59 5.87 -6.78
C ARG A 27 5.67 5.12 -7.55
N GLY A 28 5.95 5.51 -8.80
CA GLY A 28 6.91 4.86 -9.70
C GLY A 28 6.46 3.52 -10.28
N HIS A 29 5.40 2.90 -9.75
CA HIS A 29 4.84 1.65 -10.26
C HIS A 29 3.35 1.51 -9.95
N LEU A 30 2.64 0.72 -10.78
CA LEU A 30 1.25 0.34 -10.53
C LEU A 30 1.19 -1.06 -9.91
N GLY A 31 1.32 -1.12 -8.57
CA GLY A 31 1.25 -2.36 -7.80
C GLY A 31 -0.05 -2.54 -7.02
N GLY A 32 -0.32 -3.76 -6.56
CA GLY A 32 -1.39 -4.04 -5.60
C GLY A 32 -2.79 -3.64 -6.10
N PRO A 33 -3.62 -2.99 -5.26
CA PRO A 33 -5.04 -2.80 -5.54
C PRO A 33 -5.31 -1.77 -6.65
N PHE A 34 -4.32 -0.95 -7.06
CA PHE A 34 -4.55 0.12 -8.05
C PHE A 34 -4.97 -0.44 -9.42
N LYS A 35 -4.43 -1.58 -9.85
CA LYS A 35 -4.88 -2.28 -11.07
C LYS A 35 -6.36 -2.64 -11.01
N ILE A 36 -6.82 -3.07 -9.84
CA ILE A 36 -8.20 -3.47 -9.59
C ILE A 36 -9.10 -2.22 -9.50
N TRP A 37 -8.66 -1.20 -8.78
CA TRP A 37 -9.43 0.03 -8.63
C TRP A 37 -9.58 0.80 -9.93
N LEU A 38 -8.63 0.71 -10.87
CA LEU A 38 -8.72 1.40 -12.17
C LEU A 38 -9.89 0.92 -13.05
N HIS A 39 -10.53 -0.22 -12.74
CA HIS A 39 -11.83 -0.56 -13.34
C HIS A 39 -12.94 0.45 -12.94
N SER A 40 -12.73 1.25 -11.90
CA SER A 40 -13.50 2.45 -11.54
C SER A 40 -12.53 3.62 -11.27
N PRO A 41 -12.21 4.44 -12.28
CA PRO A 41 -11.16 5.45 -12.13
C PRO A 41 -11.45 6.49 -11.02
N GLU A 42 -12.72 6.77 -10.72
CA GLU A 42 -13.12 7.63 -9.60
C GLU A 42 -12.78 7.00 -8.24
N LEU A 43 -12.96 5.68 -8.11
CA LEU A 43 -12.56 4.96 -6.90
C LEU A 43 -11.03 4.97 -6.75
N ALA A 44 -10.30 4.74 -7.84
CA ALA A 44 -8.85 4.77 -7.86
C ALA A 44 -8.31 6.14 -7.44
N ASP A 45 -8.82 7.23 -8.01
CA ASP A 45 -8.43 8.61 -7.67
C ASP A 45 -8.67 8.94 -6.19
N ARG A 46 -9.86 8.61 -5.67
CA ARG A 46 -10.19 8.87 -4.26
C ARG A 46 -9.29 8.07 -3.31
N ASN A 47 -9.11 6.78 -3.58
CA ASN A 47 -8.32 5.92 -2.70
C ASN A 47 -6.82 6.22 -2.76
N GLN A 48 -6.26 6.56 -3.94
CA GLN A 48 -4.84 6.90 -4.02
C GLN A 48 -4.50 8.16 -3.21
N ARG A 49 -5.39 9.16 -3.23
CA ARG A 49 -5.28 10.40 -2.46
C ARG A 49 -5.47 10.17 -0.97
N LEU A 50 -6.47 9.38 -0.58
CA LEU A 50 -6.67 9.00 0.81
C LEU A 50 -5.44 8.26 1.37
N GLY A 51 -4.93 7.29 0.62
CA GLY A 51 -3.73 6.55 1.02
C GLY A 51 -2.49 7.44 1.15
N ALA A 52 -2.30 8.38 0.23
CA ALA A 52 -1.20 9.35 0.32
C ALA A 52 -1.34 10.24 1.58
N PHE A 53 -2.54 10.73 1.86
CA PHE A 53 -2.82 11.52 3.06
C PHE A 53 -2.50 10.75 4.34
N LEU A 54 -3.03 9.53 4.48
CA LEU A 54 -2.83 8.73 5.68
C LEU A 54 -1.37 8.35 5.92
N ARG A 55 -0.57 8.22 4.86
CA ARG A 55 0.84 7.80 4.98
C ARG A 55 1.82 8.96 5.15
N TYR A 56 1.55 10.12 4.55
CA TYR A 56 2.54 11.20 4.44
C TYR A 56 2.08 12.56 4.98
N HIS A 57 0.79 12.71 5.28
CA HIS A 57 0.20 14.00 5.69
C HIS A 57 -0.48 13.91 7.05
N THR A 58 0.06 13.08 7.94
CA THR A 58 -0.35 12.98 9.35
C THR A 58 0.78 13.47 10.27
N SER A 59 0.51 13.58 11.56
CA SER A 59 1.52 13.89 12.57
C SER A 59 2.38 12.68 12.96
N LEU A 60 2.14 11.50 12.38
CA LEU A 60 2.90 10.30 12.69
C LEU A 60 4.22 10.30 11.94
N GLU A 61 5.31 10.09 12.65
CA GLU A 61 6.61 9.82 12.04
C GLU A 61 6.54 8.53 11.20
N PRO A 62 7.33 8.40 10.12
CA PRO A 62 7.32 7.22 9.25
C PRO A 62 7.42 5.90 10.01
N ARG A 63 8.27 5.83 11.05
CA ARG A 63 8.43 4.64 11.90
C ARG A 63 7.12 4.19 12.54
N LEU A 64 6.31 5.13 13.04
CA LEU A 64 5.04 4.85 13.69
C LEU A 64 3.95 4.49 12.69
N SER A 65 3.95 5.13 11.51
CA SER A 65 3.06 4.78 10.41
C SER A 65 3.31 3.35 9.92
N GLU A 66 4.57 2.98 9.70
CA GLU A 66 4.93 1.62 9.28
C GLU A 66 4.66 0.57 10.38
N LEU A 67 4.88 0.91 11.65
CA LEU A 67 4.46 0.06 12.78
C LEU A 67 2.96 -0.22 12.75
N ALA A 68 2.12 0.81 12.59
CA ALA A 68 0.67 0.64 12.50
C ALA A 68 0.27 -0.24 11.31
N ILE A 69 0.92 -0.07 10.16
CA ILE A 69 0.68 -0.89 8.98
C ILE A 69 1.05 -2.35 9.23
N LEU A 70 2.21 -2.65 9.84
CA LEU A 70 2.61 -4.02 10.16
C LEU A 70 1.68 -4.68 11.18
N VAL A 71 1.22 -3.94 12.19
CA VAL A 71 0.23 -4.43 13.18
C VAL A 71 -1.06 -4.86 12.47
N VAL A 72 -1.60 -4.00 11.61
CA VAL A 72 -2.84 -4.30 10.86
C VAL A 72 -2.61 -5.41 9.84
N GLY A 73 -1.50 -5.37 9.12
CA GLY A 73 -1.10 -6.40 8.16
C GLY A 73 -1.00 -7.77 8.81
N ARG A 74 -0.42 -7.86 10.01
CA ARG A 74 -0.39 -9.12 10.76
C ARG A 74 -1.75 -9.52 11.31
N HIS A 75 -2.54 -8.57 11.81
CA HIS A 75 -3.86 -8.87 12.36
C HIS A 75 -4.74 -9.63 11.35
N PHE A 76 -4.73 -9.18 10.09
CA PHE A 76 -5.48 -9.79 8.99
C PHE A 76 -4.71 -10.88 8.21
N ASP A 77 -3.49 -11.24 8.65
CA ASP A 77 -2.58 -12.14 7.92
C ASP A 77 -2.38 -11.73 6.44
N CYS A 78 -2.31 -10.43 6.19
CA CYS A 78 -2.15 -9.86 4.85
C CYS A 78 -0.68 -9.92 4.41
N GLN A 79 -0.33 -10.99 3.72
CA GLN A 79 1.05 -11.25 3.28
C GLN A 79 1.60 -10.16 2.35
N VAL A 80 0.77 -9.63 1.44
CA VAL A 80 1.19 -8.58 0.49
C VAL A 80 1.61 -7.31 1.23
N GLU A 81 0.76 -6.83 2.15
CA GLU A 81 1.07 -5.65 2.96
C GLU A 81 2.31 -5.90 3.83
N TRP A 82 2.39 -7.06 4.48
CA TRP A 82 3.55 -7.42 5.30
C TRP A 82 4.85 -7.37 4.49
N THR A 83 4.93 -8.10 3.37
CA THR A 83 6.15 -8.19 2.57
C THR A 83 6.61 -6.84 2.03
N LEU A 84 5.68 -5.97 1.61
CA LEU A 84 6.03 -4.64 1.12
C LEU A 84 6.50 -3.73 2.26
N HIS A 85 5.77 -3.72 3.37
CA HIS A 85 5.98 -2.76 4.45
C HIS A 85 7.06 -3.16 5.44
N GLU A 86 7.46 -4.42 5.49
CA GLU A 86 8.58 -4.87 6.32
C GLU A 86 9.89 -4.14 5.94
N ARG A 87 10.15 -3.96 4.64
CA ARG A 87 11.31 -3.21 4.17
C ARG A 87 11.21 -1.74 4.57
N PHE A 88 10.05 -1.11 4.35
CA PHE A 88 9.83 0.29 4.67
C PHE A 88 9.92 0.57 6.18
N ALA A 89 9.45 -0.35 7.02
CA ALA A 89 9.57 -0.24 8.47
C ALA A 89 11.04 -0.21 8.92
N ARG A 90 11.88 -1.09 8.36
CA ARG A 90 13.34 -1.08 8.63
C ARG A 90 14.00 0.21 8.15
N GLU A 91 13.69 0.65 6.93
CA GLU A 91 14.20 1.91 6.38
C GLU A 91 13.79 3.12 7.22
N ALA A 92 12.60 3.08 7.83
CA ALA A 92 12.10 4.09 8.76
C ALA A 92 12.67 3.97 10.19
N GLY A 93 13.55 2.99 10.44
CA GLY A 93 14.23 2.79 11.72
C GLY A 93 13.45 2.00 12.76
N LEU A 94 12.44 1.21 12.36
CA LEU A 94 11.81 0.25 13.27
C LEU A 94 12.75 -0.92 13.55
N GLU A 95 12.93 -1.23 14.82
CA GLU A 95 13.85 -2.25 15.31
C GLU A 95 13.39 -3.65 14.88
N ASP A 96 14.34 -4.48 14.43
CA ASP A 96 14.06 -5.85 13.96
C ASP A 96 13.35 -6.69 15.03
N GLU A 97 13.69 -6.50 16.30
CA GLU A 97 13.04 -7.17 17.43
C GLU A 97 11.52 -6.89 17.47
N ILE A 98 11.09 -5.66 17.18
CA ILE A 98 9.67 -5.30 17.13
C ILE A 98 9.02 -5.98 15.92
N ILE A 99 9.67 -5.95 14.76
CA ILE A 99 9.16 -6.58 13.52
C ILE A 99 8.98 -8.09 13.74
N ASP A 100 9.96 -8.75 14.36
CA ASP A 100 9.93 -10.18 14.64
C ASP A 100 8.89 -10.54 15.72
N ALA A 101 8.76 -9.73 16.76
CA ALA A 101 7.70 -9.91 17.75
C ALA A 101 6.30 -9.81 17.09
N LEU A 102 6.07 -8.81 16.23
CA LEU A 102 4.83 -8.69 15.46
C LEU A 102 4.61 -9.92 14.57
N ARG A 103 5.63 -10.35 13.82
CA ARG A 103 5.56 -11.54 12.96
C ARG A 103 5.09 -12.76 13.76
N ASN A 104 5.64 -12.94 14.95
CA ASN A 104 5.36 -14.07 15.83
C ASN A 104 4.13 -13.86 16.74
N ARG A 105 3.41 -12.73 16.60
CA ARG A 105 2.26 -12.34 17.45
C ARG A 105 2.64 -12.32 18.94
N GLN A 106 3.84 -11.86 19.24
CA GLN A 106 4.39 -11.70 20.57
C GLN A 106 4.44 -10.21 20.95
N LYS A 107 4.50 -9.94 22.26
CA LYS A 107 4.77 -8.59 22.75
C LYS A 107 6.28 -8.34 22.66
N PRO A 108 6.76 -7.23 22.06
CA PRO A 108 8.17 -6.84 22.12
C PRO A 108 8.65 -6.69 23.57
N ALA A 109 9.93 -6.97 23.82
CA ALA A 109 10.54 -6.88 25.15
C ALA A 109 10.59 -5.45 25.70
#